data_AF-A0A1C6NPV9-F1
#
_entry.id   AF-A0A1C6NPV9-F1
#
_cell.length_a   1.000
_cell.length_b   1.000
_cell.length_c   1.000
_cell.angle_alpha   90.00
_cell.angle_beta   90.00
_cell.angle_gamma   90.00
#
_symmetry.space_group_name_H-M   'P 1'
#
loop_
_entity.id
_entity.type
_entity.pdbx_description
1 polymer ?
#
loop_
_entity_poly.entity_id
_entity_poly.type
_entity_poly.pdbx_seq_one_letter_code
_entity_poly.pdbx_strand_id
1 'polypeptide(L)'
;MSTWGLWGPGMTTRNGPVWSVPLDGGRIEIPSSIEGVRAALDARELAEFEAEIARTPAKHLVYVILGWALPPDAEKVNPDAVGRLQSGDFSGVLDENGEAVTPTHPPLDEAAGEVAPSVWSTGFPLGSKTFPATIGGIRAVLDTERLAEFEAEIAGTPGHELTYAALRWGYPPEELAEEDALIADLKAAEERSAHRGGAGT
;
A
#
# COMPACT_ATOMS: atom_id res chain seq x y z
N MET A 1 -24.64 20.87 -11.46
CA MET A 1 -24.23 21.50 -10.20
C MET A 1 -24.26 20.41 -9.15
N SER A 2 -23.14 19.71 -8.96
CA SER A 2 -23.02 18.71 -7.90
C SER A 2 -22.74 19.47 -6.61
N THR A 3 -23.72 19.50 -5.71
CA THR A 3 -23.57 19.98 -4.34
C THR A 3 -22.71 18.98 -3.58
N TRP A 4 -21.41 19.23 -3.54
CA TRP A 4 -20.50 18.52 -2.66
C TRP A 4 -20.71 19.04 -1.23
N GLY A 5 -21.18 18.15 -0.36
CA GLY A 5 -21.27 18.42 1.06
C GLY A 5 -19.86 18.66 1.59
N LEU A 6 -19.62 19.87 2.05
CA LEU A 6 -18.46 20.23 2.87
C LEU A 6 -18.27 19.17 3.96
N TRP A 7 -17.10 18.54 3.97
CA TRP A 7 -16.64 17.59 4.98
C TRP A 7 -16.56 18.31 6.34
N GLY A 8 -17.70 18.42 7.01
CA GLY A 8 -17.84 19.01 8.33
C GLY A 8 -17.58 17.99 9.44
N PRO A 9 -17.25 18.44 10.66
CA PRO A 9 -17.03 17.57 11.81
C PRO A 9 -18.37 16.98 12.28
N GLY A 10 -18.80 15.84 11.71
CA GLY A 10 -20.02 15.17 12.18
C GLY A 10 -20.83 14.33 11.18
N MET A 11 -20.20 13.50 10.34
CA MET A 11 -20.83 12.33 9.69
C MET A 11 -19.78 11.21 9.59
N THR A 12 -19.67 10.26 10.52
CA THR A 12 -20.57 9.13 10.86
C THR A 12 -20.77 8.09 9.77
N THR A 13 -19.73 7.81 8.99
CA THR A 13 -19.30 6.42 8.75
C THR A 13 -17.81 6.42 8.51
N ARG A 14 -17.01 6.43 9.60
CA ARG A 14 -15.62 5.97 9.51
C ARG A 14 -15.70 4.49 9.12
N ASN A 15 -15.57 4.20 7.83
CA ASN A 15 -15.41 2.82 7.39
C ASN A 15 -13.93 2.60 7.11
N GLY A 16 -13.20 2.24 8.16
CA GLY A 16 -11.75 2.04 8.12
C GLY A 16 -10.91 3.22 8.62
N PRO A 17 -9.57 3.09 8.53
CA PRO A 17 -8.62 4.06 9.04
C PRO A 17 -8.64 5.37 8.25
N VAL A 18 -8.17 6.45 8.91
CA VAL A 18 -8.11 7.80 8.32
C VAL A 18 -6.71 8.40 8.44
N TRP A 19 -6.42 9.36 7.58
CA TRP A 19 -5.27 10.24 7.72
C TRP A 19 -5.74 11.65 8.03
N SER A 20 -5.05 12.28 8.98
CA SER A 20 -5.15 13.71 9.20
C SER A 20 -4.08 14.39 8.36
N VAL A 21 -4.47 15.19 7.35
CA VAL A 21 -3.56 15.84 6.41
C VAL A 21 -3.54 17.36 6.67
N PRO A 22 -2.36 18.00 6.79
CA PRO A 22 -2.27 19.45 6.91
C PRO A 22 -2.60 20.13 5.58
N LEU A 23 -3.67 20.93 5.55
CA LEU A 23 -4.10 21.72 4.39
C LEU A 23 -4.54 23.12 4.84
N ASP A 24 -3.98 24.15 4.21
CA ASP A 24 -4.35 25.58 4.38
C ASP A 24 -4.49 26.07 5.83
N GLY A 25 -3.45 25.85 6.65
CA GLY A 25 -3.43 26.28 8.06
C GLY A 25 -4.34 25.47 9.00
N GLY A 26 -5.06 24.47 8.46
CA GLY A 26 -5.87 23.51 9.19
C GLY A 26 -5.44 22.07 8.91
N ARG A 27 -6.25 21.13 9.39
CA ARG A 27 -6.12 19.69 9.09
C ARG A 27 -7.46 19.17 8.61
N ILE A 28 -7.44 18.31 7.60
CA ILE A 28 -8.61 17.56 7.17
C ILE A 28 -8.39 16.09 7.46
N GLU A 29 -9.48 15.36 7.73
CA GLU A 29 -9.46 13.90 7.76
C GLU A 29 -9.84 13.38 6.38
N ILE A 30 -9.04 12.47 5.83
CA ILE A 30 -9.33 11.76 4.58
C ILE A 30 -9.26 10.24 4.83
N PRO A 31 -10.02 9.43 4.07
CA PRO A 31 -9.87 7.98 4.11
C PRO A 31 -8.43 7.56 3.83
N SER A 32 -7.93 6.56 4.57
CA SER A 32 -6.60 6.00 4.32
C SER A 32 -6.63 4.56 3.81
N SER A 33 -7.80 3.93 3.62
CA SER A 33 -7.91 2.57 3.09
C SER A 33 -8.71 2.49 1.79
N ILE A 34 -8.59 1.36 1.08
CA ILE A 34 -9.41 1.06 -0.11
C ILE A 34 -10.91 1.09 0.26
N GLU A 35 -11.30 0.46 1.37
CA GLU A 35 -12.71 0.46 1.82
C GLU A 35 -13.22 1.87 2.14
N GLY A 36 -12.41 2.68 2.81
CA GLY A 36 -12.79 4.05 3.15
C GLY A 36 -12.99 4.92 1.91
N VAL A 37 -12.14 4.75 0.89
CA VAL A 37 -12.32 5.41 -0.41
C VAL A 37 -13.59 4.89 -1.10
N ARG A 38 -13.79 3.57 -1.21
CA ARG A 38 -14.99 2.98 -1.83
C ARG A 38 -16.29 3.53 -1.23
N ALA A 39 -16.33 3.69 0.09
CA ALA A 39 -17.50 4.21 0.80
C ALA A 39 -17.83 5.68 0.47
N ALA A 40 -16.87 6.44 -0.05
CA ALA A 40 -17.00 7.85 -0.38
C ALA A 40 -17.36 8.14 -1.86
N LEU A 41 -17.23 7.14 -2.74
CA LEU A 41 -17.39 7.32 -4.19
C LEU A 41 -18.81 6.99 -4.69
N ASP A 42 -19.24 7.68 -5.74
CA ASP A 42 -20.43 7.28 -6.49
C ASP A 42 -20.20 6.02 -7.35
N ALA A 43 -21.24 5.46 -7.96
CA ALA A 43 -21.12 4.21 -8.71
C ALA A 43 -20.18 4.29 -9.93
N ARG A 44 -20.05 5.47 -10.56
CA ARG A 44 -19.17 5.67 -11.71
C ARG A 44 -17.73 5.83 -11.25
N GLU A 45 -17.52 6.68 -10.25
CA GLU A 45 -16.22 6.91 -9.62
C GLU A 45 -15.67 5.62 -9.01
N LEU A 46 -16.52 4.81 -8.37
CA LEU A 46 -16.15 3.50 -7.84
C LEU A 46 -15.63 2.56 -8.94
N ALA A 47 -16.28 2.51 -10.11
CA ALA A 47 -15.83 1.67 -11.22
C ALA A 47 -14.47 2.14 -11.79
N GLU A 48 -14.26 3.45 -11.86
CA GLU A 48 -12.98 4.05 -12.27
C GLU A 48 -11.87 3.73 -11.26
N PHE A 49 -12.17 3.87 -9.95
CA PHE A 49 -11.29 3.52 -8.86
C PHE A 49 -10.90 2.03 -8.86
N GLU A 50 -11.86 1.10 -9.00
CA GLU A 50 -11.56 -0.34 -9.06
C GLU A 50 -10.66 -0.71 -10.23
N ALA A 51 -10.92 -0.11 -11.40
CA ALA A 51 -10.09 -0.33 -12.58
C ALA A 51 -8.66 0.18 -12.36
N GLU A 52 -8.51 1.31 -11.66
CA GLU A 52 -7.22 1.86 -11.30
C GLU A 52 -6.48 1.00 -10.27
N ILE A 53 -7.14 0.57 -9.19
CA ILE A 53 -6.56 -0.35 -8.21
C ILE A 53 -6.06 -1.61 -8.90
N ALA A 54 -6.86 -2.22 -9.78
CA ALA A 54 -6.49 -3.47 -10.47
C ALA A 54 -5.21 -3.34 -11.31
N ARG A 55 -5.01 -2.21 -12.01
CA ARG A 55 -3.80 -1.98 -12.83
C ARG A 55 -2.60 -1.46 -12.03
N THR A 56 -2.80 -1.06 -10.78
CA THR A 56 -1.77 -0.37 -9.98
C THR A 56 -0.79 -1.38 -9.38
N PRO A 57 0.54 -1.18 -9.58
CA PRO A 57 1.57 -1.82 -8.77
C PRO A 57 1.33 -1.66 -7.27
N ALA A 58 1.47 -2.74 -6.49
CA ALA A 58 1.29 -2.68 -5.03
C ALA A 58 2.06 -1.51 -4.36
N LYS A 59 3.30 -1.26 -4.78
CA LYS A 59 4.14 -0.15 -4.28
C LYS A 59 3.60 1.26 -4.52
N HIS A 60 2.64 1.41 -5.43
CA HIS A 60 2.05 2.70 -5.76
C HIS A 60 0.64 2.89 -5.17
N LEU A 61 0.08 1.89 -4.50
CA LEU A 61 -1.28 1.97 -3.98
C LEU A 61 -1.48 3.11 -2.99
N VAL A 62 -0.48 3.43 -2.17
CA VAL A 62 -0.52 4.55 -1.23
C VAL A 62 -0.86 5.87 -1.93
N TYR A 63 -0.33 6.08 -3.13
CA TYR A 63 -0.55 7.30 -3.93
C TYR A 63 -1.92 7.30 -4.60
N VAL A 64 -2.41 6.15 -5.05
CA VAL A 64 -3.76 6.02 -5.60
C VAL A 64 -4.79 6.31 -4.51
N ILE A 65 -4.65 5.72 -3.32
CA ILE A 65 -5.54 6.02 -2.18
C ILE A 65 -5.53 7.51 -1.87
N LEU A 66 -4.35 8.11 -1.75
CA LEU A 66 -4.22 9.54 -1.51
C LEU A 66 -4.92 10.39 -2.59
N GLY A 67 -4.71 10.07 -3.87
CA GLY A 67 -5.28 10.81 -4.99
C GLY A 67 -6.81 10.78 -5.03
N TRP A 68 -7.41 9.65 -4.68
CA TRP A 68 -8.87 9.50 -4.61
C TRP A 68 -9.48 10.00 -3.29
N ALA A 69 -8.70 10.02 -2.21
CA ALA A 69 -9.15 10.47 -0.90
C ALA A 69 -9.09 11.99 -0.71
N LEU A 70 -8.22 12.69 -1.45
CA LEU A 70 -8.12 14.14 -1.41
C LEU A 70 -9.32 14.82 -2.08
N PRO A 71 -9.85 15.92 -1.51
CA PRO A 71 -10.88 16.70 -2.18
C PRO A 71 -10.43 17.20 -3.56
N PRO A 72 -11.30 17.25 -4.59
CA PRO A 72 -10.91 17.62 -5.95
C PRO A 72 -10.42 19.07 -6.08
N ASP A 73 -10.79 19.95 -5.15
CA ASP A 73 -10.30 21.33 -5.10
C ASP A 73 -9.06 21.50 -4.20
N ALA A 74 -8.56 20.45 -3.55
CA ALA A 74 -7.40 20.53 -2.66
C ALA A 74 -6.16 21.05 -3.39
N GLU A 75 -5.95 20.65 -4.64
CA GLU A 75 -4.83 21.13 -5.46
C GLU A 75 -4.94 22.63 -5.78
N LYS A 76 -6.16 23.16 -5.91
CA LYS A 76 -6.37 24.60 -6.12
C LYS A 76 -6.18 25.39 -4.83
N VAL A 77 -6.58 24.82 -3.70
CA VAL A 77 -6.52 25.46 -2.38
C VAL A 77 -5.09 25.46 -1.84
N ASN A 78 -4.35 24.37 -2.01
CA ASN A 78 -2.99 24.24 -1.51
C ASN A 78 -2.15 23.31 -2.40
N PRO A 79 -1.69 23.80 -3.57
CA PRO A 79 -0.94 22.98 -4.53
C PRO A 79 0.38 22.46 -3.95
N ASP A 80 1.03 23.22 -3.07
CA ASP A 80 2.29 22.82 -2.45
C ASP A 80 2.11 21.62 -1.50
N ALA A 81 1.06 21.64 -0.66
CA ALA A 81 0.76 20.53 0.23
C ALA A 81 0.38 19.26 -0.56
N VAL A 82 -0.46 19.40 -1.59
CA VAL A 82 -0.84 18.27 -2.46
C VAL A 82 0.38 17.73 -3.21
N GLY A 83 1.23 18.61 -3.77
CA GLY A 83 2.44 18.23 -4.48
C GLY A 83 3.43 17.45 -3.61
N ARG A 84 3.61 17.86 -2.35
CA ARG A 84 4.44 17.12 -1.37
C ARG A 84 3.92 15.71 -1.11
N LEU A 85 2.61 15.57 -0.89
CA LEU A 85 2.01 14.27 -0.65
C LEU A 85 2.14 13.36 -1.88
N GLN A 86 1.94 13.92 -3.09
CA GLN A 86 2.13 13.20 -4.35
C GLN A 86 3.59 12.80 -4.60
N SER A 87 4.57 13.61 -4.15
CA SER A 87 5.99 13.26 -4.21
C SER A 87 6.42 12.28 -3.10
N GLY A 88 5.50 11.82 -2.25
CA GLY A 88 5.78 10.90 -1.16
C GLY A 88 6.34 11.55 0.11
N ASP A 89 6.27 12.88 0.22
CA ASP A 89 6.56 13.59 1.46
C ASP A 89 5.29 13.68 2.32
N PHE A 90 5.15 12.72 3.23
CA PHE A 90 4.06 12.64 4.20
C PHE A 90 4.35 13.41 5.50
N SER A 91 5.36 14.29 5.54
CA SER A 91 5.72 14.98 6.77
C SER A 91 4.55 15.81 7.32
N GLY A 92 4.17 15.51 8.56
CA GLY A 92 3.05 16.16 9.25
C GLY A 92 1.69 15.51 8.99
N VAL A 93 1.60 14.48 8.15
CA VAL A 93 0.43 13.58 8.09
C VAL A 93 0.41 12.70 9.32
N LEU A 94 -0.75 12.59 9.95
CA LEU A 94 -0.95 11.75 11.13
C LEU A 94 -1.93 10.63 10.81
N ASP A 95 -1.73 9.47 11.42
CA ASP A 95 -2.68 8.35 11.38
C ASP A 95 -3.86 8.57 12.34
N GLU A 96 -4.72 7.56 12.48
CA GLU A 96 -5.89 7.60 13.37
C GLU A 96 -5.54 7.66 14.87
N ASN A 97 -4.32 7.28 15.23
CA ASN A 97 -3.80 7.33 16.60
C ASN A 97 -3.09 8.66 16.90
N GLY A 98 -2.94 9.53 15.88
CA GLY A 98 -2.18 10.77 15.98
C GLY A 98 -0.66 10.58 15.86
N GLU A 99 -0.22 9.41 15.39
CA GLU A 99 1.18 9.11 15.11
C GLU A 99 1.58 9.56 13.71
N ALA A 100 2.85 9.91 13.53
CA ALA A 100 3.35 10.38 12.24
C ALA A 100 3.36 9.23 11.22
N VAL A 101 2.69 9.45 10.09
CA VAL A 101 2.68 8.47 8.99
C VAL A 101 4.08 8.39 8.39
N THR A 102 4.65 7.18 8.44
CA THR A 102 5.90 6.84 7.76
C THR A 102 5.57 5.81 6.70
N PRO A 103 5.54 6.16 5.40
CA PRO A 103 5.27 5.20 4.35
C PRO A 103 6.30 4.07 4.41
N THR A 104 5.85 2.83 4.36
CA THR A 104 6.76 1.68 4.46
C THR A 104 7.56 1.36 3.18
N HIS A 105 7.61 2.28 2.22
CA HIS A 105 8.45 2.13 1.02
C HIS A 105 9.61 3.14 1.03
N PRO A 106 10.81 2.78 0.51
CA PRO A 106 11.85 3.78 0.27
C PRO A 106 11.33 4.79 -0.77
N PRO A 107 11.71 6.09 -0.66
CA PRO A 107 11.30 7.10 -1.63
C PRO A 107 11.63 6.62 -3.05
N LEU A 108 10.71 6.87 -3.99
CA LEU A 108 10.98 6.67 -5.41
C LEU A 108 12.30 7.36 -5.72
N ASP A 109 13.30 6.59 -6.14
CA ASP A 109 14.65 7.08 -6.37
C ASP A 109 14.63 8.03 -7.59
N GLU A 110 14.26 9.30 -7.39
CA GLU A 110 14.28 10.36 -8.41
C GLU A 110 15.71 10.84 -8.72
N ALA A 111 16.73 10.30 -8.04
CA ALA A 111 18.13 10.61 -8.33
C ALA A 111 18.62 9.97 -9.64
N ALA A 112 17.89 9.02 -10.21
CA ALA A 112 18.10 8.57 -11.58
C ALA A 112 17.19 9.39 -12.51
N GLY A 113 17.76 10.36 -13.23
CA GLY A 113 17.10 11.11 -14.30
C GLY A 113 16.73 10.25 -15.50
N GLU A 114 15.97 9.19 -15.29
CA GLU A 114 15.53 8.24 -16.29
C GLU A 114 14.01 8.39 -16.43
N VAL A 115 13.59 9.00 -17.55
CA VAL A 115 12.20 9.00 -18.01
C VAL A 115 11.68 7.58 -17.88
N ALA A 116 10.70 7.33 -17.00
CA ALA A 116 10.17 6.00 -16.70
C ALA A 116 10.11 5.13 -17.97
N PRO A 117 11.03 4.17 -18.14
CA PRO A 117 11.02 3.31 -19.31
C PRO A 117 9.67 2.60 -19.42
N SER A 118 9.04 2.68 -20.59
CA SER A 118 7.75 2.06 -20.88
C SER A 118 7.77 0.51 -20.81
N VAL A 119 8.92 -0.10 -20.51
CA VAL A 119 9.10 -1.54 -20.30
C VAL A 119 10.28 -1.74 -19.33
N TRP A 120 10.03 -2.18 -18.10
CA TRP A 120 11.07 -2.55 -17.13
C TRP A 120 11.33 -4.06 -17.14
N SER A 121 12.61 -4.43 -17.21
CA SER A 121 13.12 -5.80 -17.21
C SER A 121 14.20 -5.91 -16.13
N THR A 122 13.93 -6.62 -15.02
CA THR A 122 14.90 -6.81 -13.93
C THR A 122 14.88 -8.25 -13.36
N GLY A 123 15.92 -9.02 -13.68
CA GLY A 123 16.92 -9.45 -12.68
C GLY A 123 16.68 -10.63 -11.72
N PHE A 124 15.59 -11.39 -11.79
CA PHE A 124 15.40 -12.64 -11.01
C PHE A 124 15.41 -13.87 -11.94
N PRO A 125 15.72 -15.09 -11.45
CA PRO A 125 15.96 -16.26 -12.31
C PRO A 125 14.77 -16.56 -13.24
N LEU A 126 15.13 -17.05 -14.43
CA LEU A 126 14.28 -17.10 -15.62
C LEU A 126 13.08 -18.03 -15.44
N GLY A 127 11.91 -17.38 -15.46
CA GLY A 127 10.57 -17.86 -15.16
C GLY A 127 9.75 -16.71 -14.53
N SER A 128 10.46 -15.86 -13.76
CA SER A 128 9.96 -14.63 -13.13
C SER A 128 9.73 -13.49 -14.15
N LYS A 129 8.51 -12.92 -14.14
CA LYS A 129 8.09 -11.82 -15.04
C LYS A 129 7.28 -10.71 -14.38
N THR A 130 7.29 -10.56 -13.05
CA THR A 130 6.50 -9.48 -12.42
C THR A 130 7.01 -9.12 -11.02
N PHE A 131 7.88 -8.12 -10.94
CA PHE A 131 7.83 -7.14 -9.85
C PHE A 131 8.01 -5.78 -10.53
N PRO A 132 6.94 -4.99 -10.67
CA PRO A 132 5.81 -4.85 -9.75
C PRO A 132 4.63 -5.79 -10.03
N ALA A 133 4.24 -6.61 -9.06
CA ALA A 133 2.95 -7.29 -9.12
C ALA A 133 1.84 -6.23 -8.97
N THR A 134 1.03 -6.07 -10.02
CA THR A 134 -0.20 -5.27 -9.93
C THR A 134 -1.20 -6.02 -9.06
N ILE A 135 -2.17 -5.31 -8.48
CA ILE A 135 -3.24 -5.96 -7.71
C ILE A 135 -4.01 -6.97 -8.57
N GLY A 136 -4.28 -6.64 -9.84
CA GLY A 136 -4.85 -7.58 -10.80
C GLY A 136 -3.99 -8.82 -11.05
N GLY A 137 -2.66 -8.67 -11.05
CA GLY A 137 -1.72 -9.78 -11.15
C GLY A 137 -1.74 -10.69 -9.92
N ILE A 138 -1.76 -10.12 -8.72
CA ILE A 138 -1.89 -10.86 -7.46
C ILE A 138 -3.22 -11.61 -7.44
N ARG A 139 -4.33 -10.94 -7.76
CA ARG A 139 -5.66 -11.55 -7.87
C ARG A 139 -5.70 -12.76 -8.82
N ALA A 140 -4.94 -12.72 -9.91
CA ALA A 140 -4.96 -13.75 -10.94
C ALA A 140 -4.23 -15.05 -10.53
N VAL A 141 -3.33 -14.99 -9.55
CA VAL A 141 -2.54 -16.16 -9.10
C VAL A 141 -3.06 -16.80 -7.81
N LEU A 142 -3.93 -16.11 -7.07
CA LEU A 142 -4.54 -16.62 -5.86
C LEU A 142 -5.74 -17.53 -6.17
N ASP A 143 -5.88 -18.60 -5.40
CA ASP A 143 -7.11 -19.40 -5.36
C ASP A 143 -8.26 -18.63 -4.70
N THR A 144 -9.48 -19.18 -4.73
CA THR A 144 -10.69 -18.49 -4.23
C THR A 144 -10.64 -18.17 -2.73
N GLU A 145 -10.04 -19.02 -1.90
CA GLU A 145 -9.97 -18.82 -0.45
C GLU A 145 -8.96 -17.70 -0.15
N ARG A 146 -7.76 -17.81 -0.72
CA ARG A 146 -6.69 -16.81 -0.56
C ARG A 146 -7.03 -15.47 -1.19
N LEU A 147 -7.78 -15.47 -2.29
CA LEU A 147 -8.28 -14.24 -2.91
C LEU A 147 -9.21 -13.49 -1.93
N ALA A 148 -10.10 -14.21 -1.24
CA ALA A 148 -11.00 -13.58 -0.27
C ALA A 148 -10.23 -13.00 0.93
N GLU A 149 -9.23 -13.71 1.43
CA GLU A 149 -8.35 -13.22 2.51
C GLU A 149 -7.53 -12.01 2.07
N PHE A 150 -6.94 -12.06 0.88
CA PHE A 150 -6.22 -10.94 0.27
C PHE A 150 -7.11 -9.70 0.14
N GLU A 151 -8.31 -9.82 -0.44
CA GLU A 151 -9.23 -8.69 -0.60
C GLU A 151 -9.65 -8.10 0.74
N ALA A 152 -9.95 -8.95 1.73
CA ALA A 152 -10.33 -8.50 3.06
C ALA A 152 -9.20 -7.72 3.75
N GLU A 153 -7.97 -8.19 3.58
CA GLU A 153 -6.81 -7.52 4.13
C GLU A 153 -6.58 -6.15 3.48
N ILE A 154 -6.36 -6.11 2.15
CA ILE A 154 -6.02 -4.85 1.47
C ILE A 154 -7.14 -3.82 1.58
N ALA A 155 -8.40 -4.26 1.72
CA ALA A 155 -9.54 -3.38 1.91
C ALA A 155 -9.43 -2.55 3.20
N GLY A 156 -9.00 -3.18 4.29
CA GLY A 156 -8.92 -2.58 5.63
C GLY A 156 -7.57 -1.98 5.96
N THR A 157 -6.50 -2.36 5.27
CA THR A 157 -5.14 -1.88 5.57
C THR A 157 -5.01 -0.36 5.34
N PRO A 158 -4.44 0.39 6.32
CA PRO A 158 -4.06 1.78 6.12
C PRO A 158 -3.08 1.93 4.95
N GLY A 159 -3.23 2.99 4.16
CA GLY A 159 -2.52 3.16 2.89
C GLY A 159 -0.99 3.14 3.02
N HIS A 160 -0.47 3.54 4.19
CA HIS A 160 0.95 3.61 4.48
C HIS A 160 1.57 2.25 4.83
N GLU A 161 0.74 1.22 5.05
CA GLU A 161 1.11 -0.20 5.24
C GLU A 161 0.69 -1.07 4.05
N LEU A 162 -0.22 -0.56 3.22
CA LEU A 162 -0.89 -1.27 2.12
C LEU A 162 0.08 -1.87 1.10
N THR A 163 1.25 -1.26 0.90
CA THR A 163 2.29 -1.81 0.03
C THR A 163 2.77 -3.17 0.53
N TYR A 164 3.18 -3.28 1.79
CA TYR A 164 3.65 -4.57 2.33
C TYR A 164 2.51 -5.57 2.47
N ALA A 165 1.33 -5.11 2.90
CA ALA A 165 0.13 -5.94 2.95
C ALA A 165 -0.14 -6.59 1.59
N ALA A 166 -0.13 -5.83 0.49
CA ALA A 166 -0.34 -6.41 -0.84
C ALA A 166 0.83 -7.30 -1.30
N LEU A 167 2.08 -6.87 -1.08
CA LEU A 167 3.26 -7.59 -1.58
C LEU A 167 3.45 -8.97 -0.94
N ARG A 168 3.01 -9.18 0.31
CA ARG A 168 3.12 -10.48 0.98
C ARG A 168 2.32 -11.58 0.28
N TRP A 169 1.28 -11.22 -0.48
CA TRP A 169 0.47 -12.15 -1.28
C TRP A 169 1.01 -12.38 -2.69
N GLY A 170 1.97 -11.55 -3.13
CA GLY A 170 2.62 -11.69 -4.43
C GLY A 170 3.69 -12.78 -4.48
N TYR A 171 4.03 -13.38 -3.33
CA TYR A 171 4.95 -14.51 -3.24
C TYR A 171 4.22 -15.83 -3.55
N PRO A 172 4.70 -16.62 -4.52
CA PRO A 172 4.15 -17.94 -4.78
C PRO A 172 4.27 -18.83 -3.53
N PRO A 173 3.24 -19.61 -3.16
CA PRO A 173 3.30 -20.48 -1.99
C PRO A 173 4.43 -21.49 -2.01
N GLU A 174 4.82 -21.95 -3.20
CA GLU A 174 5.95 -22.85 -3.40
C GLU A 174 7.27 -22.20 -2.98
N GLU A 175 7.48 -20.92 -3.29
CA GLU A 175 8.69 -20.18 -2.90
C GLU A 175 8.69 -19.88 -1.39
N LEU A 176 7.54 -19.56 -0.81
CA LEU A 176 7.41 -19.40 0.66
C LEU A 176 7.69 -20.71 1.40
N ALA A 177 7.22 -21.85 0.88
CA ALA A 177 7.49 -23.15 1.48
C ALA A 177 8.97 -23.54 1.38
N GLU A 178 9.64 -23.20 0.27
CA GLU A 178 11.09 -23.39 0.10
C GLU A 178 11.90 -22.49 1.06
N GLU A 179 11.49 -21.23 1.22
CA GLU A 179 12.14 -20.27 2.12
C GLU A 179 11.90 -20.62 3.61
N ASP A 180 10.69 -21.05 3.98
CA ASP A 180 10.37 -21.56 5.31
C ASP A 180 11.16 -22.83 5.65
N ALA A 181 11.33 -23.74 4.68
CA ALA A 181 12.16 -24.93 4.83
C ALA A 181 13.63 -24.55 5.04
N LEU A 182 14.15 -23.56 4.31
CA LEU A 182 15.51 -23.06 4.46
C LEU A 182 15.72 -22.44 5.86
N ILE A 183 14.77 -21.63 6.34
CA ILE A 183 14.82 -21.02 7.69
C ILE A 183 14.80 -22.11 8.77
N ALA A 184 13.97 -23.14 8.62
CA ALA A 184 13.91 -24.26 9.54
C ALA A 184 15.23 -25.04 9.59
N ASP A 185 15.85 -25.31 8.43
CA ASP A 185 17.14 -25.98 8.34
C ASP A 185 18.27 -25.16 8.98
N LEU A 186 18.26 -23.84 8.80
CA LEU A 186 19.24 -22.93 9.40
C LEU A 186 19.14 -22.94 10.93
N LYS A 187 17.92 -22.82 11.47
CA LYS A 187 17.66 -22.91 12.92
C LYS A 187 18.10 -24.26 13.49
N ALA A 188 17.78 -25.36 12.80
CA ALA A 188 18.20 -26.70 13.21
C ALA A 188 19.73 -26.90 13.13
N ALA A 189 20.43 -26.23 12.21
CA ALA A 189 21.89 -26.24 12.14
C ALA A 189 22.52 -25.42 13.29
N GLU A 190 21.93 -24.29 13.66
CA GLU A 190 22.35 -23.47 14.79
C GLU A 190 22.19 -24.22 16.13
N GLU A 191 21.05 -24.87 16.35
CA GLU A 191 20.80 -25.71 17.54
C GLU A 191 21.78 -26.88 17.65
N ARG A 192 22.08 -27.56 16.53
CA ARG A 192 23.10 -28.63 16.49
C ARG A 192 24.50 -28.12 16.81
N SER A 193 24.81 -26.89 16.39
CA SER A 193 26.11 -26.26 16.64
C SER A 193 26.23 -25.83 18.11
N ALA A 194 25.16 -25.30 18.69
CA ALA A 194 25.07 -24.98 20.12
C ALA A 194 25.19 -26.24 21.00
N HIS A 195 24.58 -27.36 20.61
CA HIS A 195 24.68 -28.62 21.35
C HIS A 195 26.07 -29.28 21.25
N ARG A 196 26.78 -29.10 20.13
CA ARG A 196 28.15 -29.61 19.95
C ARG A 196 29.20 -28.81 20.74
N GLY A 197 28.93 -27.55 21.05
CA GLY A 197 29.83 -26.70 21.86
C GLY A 197 29.83 -26.99 23.37
N GLY A 198 28.85 -27.74 23.89
CA GLY A 198 28.71 -28.02 25.32
C GLY A 198 29.35 -29.33 25.82
N ALA A 199 29.88 -30.18 24.93
CA ALA A 199 30.40 -31.51 25.29
C ALA A 199 31.94 -31.58 25.42
N GLY A 200 32.59 -30.44 25.64
CA GLY A 200 34.06 -30.35 25.70
C GLY A 200 34.55 -29.42 26.81
N THR A 201 34.38 -29.83 28.07
CA THR A 201 35.19 -29.40 29.22
C THR A 201 35.34 -30.56 30.19
#